data_AF-A0A3S3SFK6-F1
#
_entry.id   AF-A0A3S3SFK6-F1
#
_cell.length_a   1.000
_cell.length_b   1.000
_cell.length_c   1.000
_cell.angle_alpha   90.00
_cell.angle_beta   90.00
_cell.angle_gamma   90.00
#
_symmetry.space_group_name_H-M   'P 1'
#
loop_
_entity.id
_entity.type
_entity.pdbx_description
1 polymer ?
#
loop_
_entity_poly.entity_id
_entity_poly.type
_entity_poly.pdbx_seq_one_letter_code
_entity_poly.pdbx_strand_id
1 'polypeptide(L)'
;MFWLLMLGQFFPCILFTPMFSLSSLLGSLWFKPKEIALVVGLSNSMLAFGLAAAFLLPSLVFKNNSMNEVKYNLVYVAETLMLSEAIVFLSILFFVEEKPPTPPSLAQETRKNCEIPKTLNVIRNKNFLLLVMCCAFGGASNQLLCVTLNQSILSEFSNGNNVLSVSGVLMMIAGIPGSLLIGSVSKKYPKYKLLLITSCLISVICQLKAQTCQPFVCIDLFVWIISQCITSIVS
;
A
#
# COMPACT_ATOMS: atom_id res chain seq x y z
N MET A 1 11.46 -16.58 21.81
CA MET A 1 11.36 -16.31 20.35
C MET A 1 10.14 -15.46 20.00
N PHE A 2 8.92 -15.80 20.41
CA PHE A 2 7.70 -15.01 20.11
C PHE A 2 7.79 -13.52 20.49
N TRP A 3 8.11 -13.20 21.75
CA TRP A 3 8.21 -11.80 22.20
C TRP A 3 9.29 -10.98 21.47
N LEU A 4 10.39 -11.63 21.08
CA LEU A 4 11.46 -10.99 20.31
C LEU A 4 10.99 -10.61 18.90
N LEU A 5 10.23 -11.49 18.25
CA LEU A 5 9.62 -11.21 16.94
C LEU A 5 8.58 -10.09 17.04
N MET A 6 7.76 -10.08 18.10
CA MET A 6 6.77 -9.02 18.33
C MET A 6 7.44 -7.66 18.54
N LEU A 7 8.50 -7.59 19.34
CA LEU A 7 9.28 -6.37 19.52
C LEU A 7 9.94 -5.92 18.21
N GLY A 8 10.45 -6.86 17.40
CA GLY A 8 11.04 -6.57 16.09
C GLY A 8 10.05 -5.94 15.10
N GLN A 9 8.76 -6.28 15.16
CA GLN A 9 7.72 -5.71 14.30
C GLN A 9 7.15 -4.39 14.83
N PHE A 10 7.21 -4.17 16.15
CA PHE A 10 6.61 -2.99 16.80
C PHE A 10 7.26 -1.67 16.36
N PHE A 11 8.59 -1.60 16.37
CA PHE A 11 9.32 -0.38 16.00
C PHE A 11 9.12 0.04 14.53
N PRO A 12 9.26 -0.86 13.54
CA PRO A 12 8.96 -0.52 12.15
C PRO A 12 7.53 0.00 11.96
N CYS A 13 6.54 -0.57 12.65
CA CYS A 13 5.15 -0.17 12.50
C CYS A 13 4.89 1.27 13.00
N ILE A 14 5.53 1.64 14.12
CA ILE A 14 5.49 3.03 14.63
C ILE A 14 6.10 4.01 13.63
N LEU A 15 7.22 3.64 13.01
CA LEU A 15 7.94 4.51 12.08
C LEU A 15 7.28 4.58 10.69
N PHE A 16 6.58 3.52 10.29
CA PHE A 16 5.89 3.44 9.00
C PHE A 16 4.64 4.34 8.95
N THR A 17 3.89 4.45 10.05
CA THR A 17 2.61 5.17 10.08
C THR A 17 2.74 6.68 9.75
N PRO A 18 3.72 7.43 10.29
CA PRO A 18 3.95 8.83 9.94
C PRO A 18 4.26 9.08 8.46
N MET A 19 4.83 8.11 7.75
CA MET A 19 5.27 8.29 6.35
C MET A 19 4.10 8.61 5.42
N PHE A 20 2.93 8.01 5.65
CA PHE A 20 1.71 8.34 4.88
C PHE A 20 1.25 9.79 5.08
N SER A 21 1.43 10.32 6.29
CA SER A 21 1.07 11.70 6.63
C SER A 21 2.06 12.68 6.01
N LEU A 22 3.33 12.31 5.97
CA LEU A 22 4.41 13.11 5.41
C LEU A 22 4.22 13.37 3.91
N SER A 23 3.83 12.37 3.12
CA SER A 23 3.59 12.55 1.67
C SER A 23 2.49 13.57 1.39
N SER A 24 1.43 13.55 2.19
CA SER A 24 0.32 14.52 2.06
C SER A 24 0.74 15.93 2.48
N LEU A 25 1.54 16.04 3.54
CA LEU A 25 2.08 17.32 4.01
C LEU A 25 3.07 17.92 3.00
N LEU A 26 4.03 17.12 2.54
CA LEU A 26 5.03 17.53 1.56
C LEU A 26 4.35 17.95 0.24
N GLY A 27 3.37 17.18 -0.21
CA GLY A 27 2.52 17.53 -1.35
C GLY A 27 1.86 18.91 -1.20
N SER A 28 1.35 19.22 0.01
CA SER A 28 0.71 20.51 0.28
C SER A 28 1.68 21.70 0.40
N LEU A 29 2.95 21.43 0.73
CA LEU A 29 3.99 22.45 0.87
C LEU A 29 4.67 22.79 -0.46
N TRP A 30 4.86 21.78 -1.32
CA TRP A 30 5.60 21.91 -2.58
C TRP A 30 4.70 22.12 -3.81
N PHE A 31 3.44 21.66 -3.77
CA PHE A 31 2.55 21.67 -4.93
C PHE A 31 1.27 22.47 -4.69
N LYS A 32 0.65 22.92 -5.79
CA LYS A 32 -0.61 23.66 -5.74
C LYS A 32 -1.75 22.75 -5.25
N PRO A 33 -2.79 23.29 -4.58
CA PRO A 33 -3.90 22.48 -4.07
C PRO A 33 -4.59 21.57 -5.09
N LYS A 34 -4.60 21.97 -6.38
CA LYS A 34 -5.17 21.19 -7.49
C LYS A 34 -4.32 19.98 -7.91
N GLU A 35 -3.06 19.91 -7.46
CA GLU A 35 -2.08 18.89 -7.85
C GLU A 35 -1.76 17.92 -6.71
N ILE A 36 -2.12 18.25 -5.46
CA ILE A 36 -1.87 17.41 -4.28
C ILE A 36 -2.44 15.99 -4.47
N ALA A 37 -3.66 15.86 -5.00
CA ALA A 37 -4.30 14.56 -5.22
C ALA A 37 -3.52 13.68 -6.22
N LEU A 38 -2.86 14.28 -7.22
CA LEU A 38 -2.00 13.57 -8.16
C LEU A 38 -0.68 13.16 -7.52
N VAL A 39 -0.06 14.03 -6.73
CA VAL A 39 1.20 13.75 -6.01
C VAL A 39 1.00 12.60 -5.01
N VAL A 40 -0.09 12.61 -4.26
CA VAL A 40 -0.45 11.52 -3.33
C VAL A 40 -0.77 10.24 -4.11
N GLY A 41 -1.48 10.32 -5.23
CA GLY A 41 -1.73 9.17 -6.11
C GLY A 41 -0.43 8.55 -6.65
N LEU A 42 0.51 9.38 -7.10
CA LEU A 42 1.83 8.94 -7.55
C LEU A 42 2.64 8.30 -6.41
N SER A 43 2.62 8.91 -5.21
CA SER A 43 3.29 8.36 -4.02
C SER A 43 2.75 6.96 -3.67
N ASN A 44 1.43 6.78 -3.71
CA ASN A 44 0.79 5.48 -3.48
C ASN A 44 1.14 4.45 -4.58
N SER A 45 1.31 4.89 -5.82
CA SER A 45 1.75 4.00 -6.91
C SER A 45 3.18 3.49 -6.73
N MET A 46 4.10 4.35 -6.26
CA MET A 46 5.48 3.96 -5.95
C MET A 46 5.52 3.01 -4.75
N LEU A 47 4.67 3.24 -3.74
CA LEU A 47 4.51 2.32 -2.62
C LEU A 47 4.02 0.93 -3.10
N ALA A 48 3.03 0.88 -3.99
CA ALA A 48 2.55 -0.38 -4.56
C ALA A 48 3.66 -1.12 -5.33
N PHE A 49 4.51 -0.39 -6.06
CA PHE A 49 5.67 -0.98 -6.73
C PHE A 49 6.68 -1.58 -5.74
N GLY A 50 7.00 -0.87 -4.65
CA GLY A 50 7.86 -1.38 -3.58
C GLY A 50 7.29 -2.62 -2.90
N LEU A 51 5.98 -2.63 -2.62
CA LEU A 51 5.30 -3.80 -2.06
C LEU A 51 5.29 -4.99 -3.04
N ALA A 52 5.15 -4.75 -4.34
CA ALA A 52 5.26 -5.80 -5.36
C ALA A 52 6.66 -6.45 -5.34
N ALA A 53 7.72 -5.64 -5.27
CA ALA A 53 9.09 -6.15 -5.13
C ALA A 53 9.28 -6.95 -3.83
N ALA A 54 8.67 -6.52 -2.74
CA ALA A 54 8.71 -7.23 -1.46
C ALA A 54 8.03 -8.62 -1.53
N PHE A 55 6.96 -8.78 -2.32
CA PHE A 55 6.32 -10.09 -2.54
C PHE A 55 7.20 -11.08 -3.31
N LEU A 56 8.15 -10.62 -4.15
CA LEU A 56 9.07 -11.51 -4.87
C LEU A 56 10.21 -12.03 -3.99
N LEU A 57 10.56 -11.27 -2.95
CA LEU A 57 11.73 -11.48 -2.13
C LEU A 57 11.74 -12.87 -1.45
N PRO A 58 10.63 -13.35 -0.84
CA PRO A 58 10.59 -14.68 -0.25
C PRO A 58 10.83 -15.82 -1.25
N SER A 59 10.23 -15.75 -2.44
CA SER A 59 10.39 -16.78 -3.48
C SER A 59 11.79 -16.85 -4.08
N LEU A 60 12.49 -15.70 -4.18
CA LEU A 60 13.85 -15.66 -4.69
C LEU A 60 14.88 -16.15 -3.68
N VAL A 61 14.63 -15.88 -2.39
CA VAL A 61 15.59 -16.09 -1.31
C VAL A 61 15.41 -17.45 -0.60
N PHE A 62 14.18 -17.94 -0.44
CA PHE A 62 13.90 -19.17 0.32
C PHE A 62 13.55 -20.36 -0.57
N LYS A 63 14.38 -20.62 -1.59
CA LYS A 63 14.16 -21.71 -2.55
C LYS A 63 14.56 -23.10 -2.01
N ASN A 64 15.34 -23.16 -0.93
CA ASN A 64 15.90 -24.41 -0.40
C ASN A 64 15.70 -24.51 1.12
N ASN A 65 15.40 -25.72 1.61
CA ASN A 65 14.83 -25.95 2.95
C ASN A 65 15.86 -26.27 4.05
N SER A 66 17.15 -26.03 3.83
CA SER A 66 18.15 -26.30 4.87
C SER A 66 18.13 -25.19 5.93
N MET A 67 18.04 -25.57 7.21
CA MET A 67 17.90 -24.62 8.33
C MET A 67 19.04 -23.58 8.37
N ASN A 68 20.25 -23.99 7.98
CA ASN A 68 21.42 -23.10 7.94
C ASN A 68 21.36 -22.11 6.77
N GLU A 69 20.86 -22.51 5.60
CA GLU A 69 20.66 -21.60 4.47
C GLU A 69 19.56 -20.57 4.77
N VAL A 70 18.46 -20.98 5.40
CA VAL A 70 17.37 -20.04 5.78
C VAL A 70 17.89 -18.96 6.73
N LYS A 71 18.72 -19.34 7.72
CA LYS A 71 19.32 -18.37 8.64
C LYS A 71 20.26 -17.40 7.92
N TYR A 72 21.14 -17.93 7.05
CA TYR A 72 22.06 -17.10 6.25
C TYR A 72 21.29 -16.13 5.34
N ASN A 73 20.28 -16.64 4.65
CA ASN A 73 19.45 -15.88 3.74
C ASN A 73 18.64 -14.78 4.44
N LEU A 74 18.12 -15.04 5.64
CA LEU A 74 17.45 -14.00 6.45
C LEU A 74 18.40 -12.87 6.84
N VAL A 75 19.63 -13.19 7.24
CA VAL A 75 20.65 -12.17 7.57
C VAL A 75 21.02 -11.38 6.32
N TYR A 76 21.24 -12.06 5.19
CA TYR A 76 21.54 -11.41 3.92
C TYR A 76 20.43 -10.44 3.46
N VAL A 77 19.16 -10.84 3.62
CA VAL A 77 18.03 -9.94 3.32
C VAL A 77 17.98 -8.76 4.28
N ALA A 78 18.21 -8.99 5.58
CA ALA A 78 18.24 -7.90 6.55
C ALA A 78 19.36 -6.88 6.26
N GLU A 79 20.55 -7.35 5.90
CA GLU A 79 21.68 -6.49 5.52
C GLU A 79 21.42 -5.70 4.24
N THR A 80 20.86 -6.34 3.20
CA THR A 80 20.54 -5.65 1.94
C THR A 80 19.45 -4.59 2.13
N LEU A 81 18.43 -4.85 2.96
CA LEU A 81 17.41 -3.87 3.32
C LEU A 81 18.03 -2.70 4.09
N MET A 82 18.85 -2.97 5.11
CA MET A 82 19.53 -1.93 5.90
C MET A 82 20.40 -1.03 5.03
N LEU A 83 21.16 -1.61 4.09
CA LEU A 83 21.97 -0.86 3.14
C LEU A 83 21.11 0.02 2.23
N SER A 84 20.00 -0.52 1.72
CA SER A 84 19.08 0.24 0.86
C SER A 84 18.45 1.43 1.58
N GLU A 85 18.02 1.26 2.83
CA GLU A 85 17.46 2.34 3.65
C GLU A 85 18.51 3.39 3.99
N ALA A 86 19.76 2.99 4.28
CA ALA A 86 20.85 3.92 4.52
C ALA A 86 21.15 4.79 3.30
N ILE A 87 21.11 4.22 2.09
CA ILE A 87 21.29 4.98 0.83
C ILE A 87 20.16 5.99 0.65
N VAL A 88 18.91 5.59 0.89
CA VAL A 88 17.75 6.50 0.81
C VAL A 88 17.88 7.63 1.85
N PHE A 89 18.28 7.29 3.08
CA PHE A 89 18.49 8.27 4.15
C PHE A 89 19.58 9.29 3.78
N LEU A 90 20.73 8.83 3.28
CA LEU A 90 21.80 9.72 2.79
C LEU A 90 21.32 10.58 1.62
N SER A 91 20.53 10.00 0.72
CA SER A 91 19.95 10.75 -0.40
C SER A 91 19.02 11.86 0.08
N ILE A 92 18.22 11.61 1.11
CA ILE A 92 17.38 12.64 1.74
C ILE A 92 18.26 13.73 2.37
N LEU A 93 19.30 13.37 3.12
CA LEU A 93 20.19 14.33 3.77
C LEU A 93 20.90 15.28 2.80
N PHE A 94 21.33 14.78 1.63
CA PHE A 94 22.11 15.57 0.67
C PHE A 94 21.25 16.28 -0.38
N PHE A 95 20.11 15.71 -0.79
CA PHE A 95 19.34 16.21 -1.93
C PHE A 95 17.98 16.81 -1.57
N VAL A 96 17.42 16.51 -0.39
CA VAL A 96 16.09 17.03 -0.03
C VAL A 96 16.22 18.36 0.70
N GLU A 97 15.74 19.42 0.04
CA GLU A 97 15.58 20.73 0.67
C GLU A 97 14.32 20.75 1.55
N GLU A 98 14.40 21.40 2.71
CA GLU A 98 13.30 21.43 3.69
C GLU A 98 12.09 22.26 3.20
N LYS A 99 12.33 23.27 2.34
CA LYS A 99 11.31 24.14 1.75
C LYS A 99 11.66 24.46 0.30
N PRO A 100 10.66 24.58 -0.59
CA PRO A 100 10.91 24.99 -1.96
C PRO A 100 11.53 26.40 -2.00
N PRO A 101 12.51 26.67 -2.89
CA PRO A 101 13.19 27.96 -2.99
C PRO A 101 12.25 29.12 -3.40
N THR A 102 11.07 28.79 -3.94
CA THR A 102 9.96 29.74 -4.15
C THR A 102 8.69 29.20 -3.48
N PRO A 103 8.07 29.92 -2.53
CA PRO A 103 6.90 29.43 -1.80
C PRO A 103 5.68 29.33 -2.74
N PRO A 104 5.05 28.15 -2.91
CA PRO A 104 4.08 27.96 -3.99
C PRO A 104 2.65 28.40 -3.65
N SER A 105 2.32 28.90 -2.45
CA SER A 105 1.00 29.51 -2.29
C SER A 105 0.81 30.40 -1.05
N LEU A 106 -0.04 31.42 -1.25
CA LEU A 106 -0.76 32.22 -0.25
C LEU A 106 -1.42 31.39 0.87
N ALA A 107 -1.58 30.06 0.72
CA ALA A 107 -2.14 29.20 1.76
C ALA A 107 -1.19 28.97 2.96
N GLN A 108 0.12 29.16 2.77
CA GLN A 108 1.10 29.10 3.87
C GLN A 108 1.02 30.35 4.76
N GLU A 109 0.64 31.51 4.20
CA GLU A 109 0.31 32.71 4.97
C GLU A 109 -1.03 32.56 5.71
N THR A 110 -2.04 31.97 5.08
CA THR A 110 -3.32 31.69 5.77
C THR A 110 -3.14 30.73 6.95
N ARG A 111 -2.28 29.70 6.82
CA ARG A 111 -2.00 28.75 7.93
C ARG A 111 -1.22 29.36 9.10
N LYS A 112 -0.37 30.36 8.87
CA LYS A 112 0.26 31.11 9.96
C LYS A 112 -0.77 31.88 10.80
N ASN A 113 -1.90 32.25 10.20
CA ASN A 113 -3.01 32.95 10.87
C ASN A 113 -4.14 32.01 11.34
N CYS A 114 -4.07 30.70 11.06
CA CYS A 114 -5.04 29.74 11.58
C CYS A 114 -4.56 29.22 12.94
N GLU A 115 -5.32 29.47 13.99
CA GLU A 115 -5.15 28.78 15.27
C GLU A 115 -5.12 27.27 15.04
N ILE A 116 -4.15 26.59 15.65
CA ILE A 116 -4.08 25.13 15.65
C ILE A 116 -5.44 24.64 16.17
N PRO A 117 -6.25 23.93 15.35
CA PRO A 117 -7.55 23.50 15.79
C PRO A 117 -7.34 22.56 16.99
N LYS A 118 -7.90 22.93 18.15
CA LYS A 118 -7.86 22.09 19.35
C LYS A 118 -8.30 20.69 18.94
N THR A 119 -7.49 19.66 19.23
CA THR A 119 -7.73 18.26 18.81
C THR A 119 -9.15 17.79 19.12
N LEU A 120 -9.72 18.29 20.23
CA LEU A 120 -11.11 18.07 20.65
C LEU A 120 -12.15 18.55 19.63
N ASN A 121 -11.93 19.66 18.93
CA ASN A 121 -12.85 20.17 17.89
C ASN A 121 -12.86 19.28 16.64
N VAL A 122 -11.73 18.64 16.31
CA VAL A 122 -11.63 17.70 15.19
C VAL A 122 -12.42 16.43 15.51
N ILE A 123 -12.27 15.90 16.73
CA ILE A 123 -12.97 14.68 17.19
C ILE A 123 -14.48 14.92 17.36
N ARG A 124 -14.89 16.14 17.73
CA ARG A 124 -16.32 16.50 17.90
C ARG A 124 -17.06 16.65 16.57
N ASN A 125 -16.36 16.77 15.45
CA ASN A 125 -16.98 16.92 14.14
C ASN A 125 -17.51 15.56 13.62
N LYS A 126 -18.83 15.39 13.67
CA LYS A 126 -19.51 14.15 13.23
C LYS A 126 -19.19 13.77 11.77
N ASN A 127 -19.04 14.74 10.88
CA ASN A 127 -18.72 14.47 9.47
C ASN A 127 -17.29 13.94 9.31
N PHE A 128 -16.35 14.46 10.10
CA PHE A 128 -14.98 13.99 10.12
C PHE A 128 -14.89 12.58 10.72
N LEU A 129 -15.60 12.33 11.82
CA LEU A 129 -15.64 11.01 12.44
C LEU A 129 -16.20 9.94 11.50
N LEU A 130 -17.29 10.25 10.77
CA LEU A 130 -17.87 9.35 9.78
C LEU A 130 -16.88 9.04 8.65
N LEU A 131 -16.15 10.06 8.17
CA LEU A 131 -15.12 9.89 7.14
C LEU A 131 -14.00 8.97 7.61
N VAL A 132 -13.47 9.22 8.81
CA VAL A 132 -12.39 8.41 9.40
C VAL A 132 -12.84 6.97 9.60
N MET A 133 -14.06 6.74 10.11
CA MET A 133 -14.63 5.41 10.27
C MET A 133 -14.75 4.68 8.92
N CYS A 134 -15.21 5.38 7.87
CA CYS A 134 -15.33 4.80 6.54
C CYS A 134 -13.96 4.41 5.96
N CYS A 135 -12.95 5.28 6.10
CA CYS A 135 -11.59 4.98 5.66
C CYS A 135 -10.95 3.83 6.46
N ALA A 136 -11.14 3.81 7.79
CA ALA A 136 -10.62 2.77 8.66
C ALA A 136 -11.24 1.40 8.34
N PHE A 137 -12.57 1.35 8.19
CA PHE A 137 -13.26 0.12 7.82
C PHE A 137 -12.88 -0.35 6.41
N GLY A 138 -12.80 0.57 5.44
CA GLY A 138 -12.34 0.25 4.09
C GLY A 138 -10.93 -0.35 4.06
N GLY A 139 -9.99 0.25 4.80
CA GLY A 139 -8.62 -0.26 4.94
C GLY A 139 -8.56 -1.61 5.65
N ALA A 140 -9.31 -1.78 6.74
CA ALA A 140 -9.38 -3.03 7.49
C ALA A 140 -9.95 -4.18 6.65
N SER A 141 -11.03 -3.95 5.91
CA SER A 141 -11.63 -4.96 5.02
C SER A 141 -10.68 -5.37 3.89
N ASN A 142 -9.93 -4.42 3.32
CA ASN A 142 -8.91 -4.73 2.31
C ASN A 142 -7.77 -5.59 2.89
N GLN A 143 -7.30 -5.25 4.09
CA GLN A 143 -6.25 -6.02 4.76
C GLN A 143 -6.72 -7.43 5.13
N LEU A 144 -7.96 -7.57 5.60
CA LEU A 144 -8.57 -8.85 5.91
C LEU A 144 -8.64 -9.74 4.66
N LEU A 145 -9.12 -9.18 3.54
CA LEU A 145 -9.17 -9.90 2.27
C LEU A 145 -7.79 -10.40 1.84
N CYS A 146 -6.76 -9.56 1.95
CA CYS A 146 -5.39 -9.96 1.63
C CYS A 146 -4.89 -11.10 2.52
N VAL A 147 -5.11 -11.03 3.83
CA VAL A 147 -4.67 -12.09 4.77
C VAL A 147 -5.40 -13.40 4.52
N THR A 148 -6.72 -13.35 4.33
CA THR A 148 -7.53 -14.53 4.04
C THR A 148 -7.11 -15.16 2.71
N LEU A 149 -6.91 -14.36 1.67
CA LEU A 149 -6.44 -14.85 0.37
C LEU A 149 -5.08 -15.55 0.49
N ASN A 150 -4.14 -14.94 1.21
CA ASN A 150 -2.82 -15.51 1.43
C ASN A 150 -2.91 -16.88 2.15
N GLN A 151 -3.77 -17.00 3.15
CA GLN A 151 -3.99 -18.26 3.86
C GLN A 151 -4.64 -19.33 2.98
N SER A 152 -5.64 -18.97 2.17
CA SER A 152 -6.30 -19.89 1.24
C SER A 152 -5.33 -20.45 0.18
N ILE A 153 -4.44 -19.61 -0.36
CA ILE A 153 -3.42 -20.06 -1.33
C ILE A 153 -2.45 -21.06 -0.68
N LEU A 154 -2.04 -20.81 0.56
CA LEU A 154 -1.12 -21.70 1.28
C LEU A 154 -1.76 -23.04 1.67
N SER A 155 -3.07 -23.10 1.90
CA SER A 155 -3.76 -24.35 2.24
C SER A 155 -4.06 -25.24 1.03
N GLU A 156 -4.34 -24.65 -0.12
CA GLU A 156 -4.77 -25.37 -1.33
C GLU A 156 -3.60 -25.83 -2.23
N PHE A 157 -2.48 -25.09 -2.25
CA PHE A 157 -1.38 -25.35 -3.18
C PHE A 157 -0.14 -25.96 -2.52
N SER A 158 0.32 -27.10 -3.02
CA SER A 158 1.58 -27.74 -2.58
C SER A 158 2.83 -26.88 -2.86
N ASN A 159 2.79 -26.02 -3.88
CA ASN A 159 3.80 -24.99 -4.17
C ASN A 159 3.31 -23.57 -3.79
N GLY A 160 2.57 -23.46 -2.69
CA GLY A 160 1.85 -22.26 -2.28
C GLY A 160 2.71 -21.01 -2.16
N ASN A 161 3.98 -21.10 -1.77
CA ASN A 161 4.87 -19.95 -1.60
C ASN A 161 5.13 -19.20 -2.93
N ASN A 162 5.30 -19.92 -4.05
CA ASN A 162 5.52 -19.28 -5.34
C ASN A 162 4.23 -18.68 -5.92
N VAL A 163 3.12 -19.42 -5.79
CA VAL A 163 1.80 -18.94 -6.23
C VAL A 163 1.39 -17.70 -5.44
N LEU A 164 1.65 -17.69 -4.13
CA LEU A 164 1.41 -16.56 -3.24
C LEU A 164 2.19 -15.32 -3.67
N SER A 165 3.49 -15.47 -3.92
CA SER A 165 4.37 -14.38 -4.35
C SER A 165 3.92 -13.78 -5.68
N VAL A 166 3.61 -14.61 -6.68
CA VAL A 166 3.11 -14.14 -7.99
C VAL A 166 1.75 -13.46 -7.87
N SER A 167 0.83 -14.03 -7.07
CA SER A 167 -0.49 -13.44 -6.82
C SER A 167 -0.38 -12.07 -6.13
N GLY A 168 0.48 -11.95 -5.13
CA GLY A 168 0.74 -10.69 -4.43
C GLY A 168 1.30 -9.60 -5.36
N VAL A 169 2.24 -9.97 -6.25
CA VAL A 169 2.79 -9.05 -7.26
C VAL A 169 1.71 -8.56 -8.22
N LEU A 170 0.90 -9.47 -8.76
CA LEU A 170 -0.19 -9.13 -9.68
C LEU A 170 -1.21 -8.18 -9.00
N MET A 171 -1.56 -8.46 -7.74
CA MET A 171 -2.47 -7.62 -6.96
C MET A 171 -1.92 -6.20 -6.78
N MET A 172 -0.63 -6.06 -6.44
CA MET A 172 0.00 -4.74 -6.24
C MET A 172 0.11 -3.96 -7.56
N ILE A 173 0.50 -4.61 -8.65
CA ILE A 173 0.61 -3.96 -9.98
C ILE A 173 -0.77 -3.52 -10.47
N ALA A 174 -1.81 -4.34 -10.27
CA ALA A 174 -3.18 -3.98 -10.63
C ALA A 174 -3.70 -2.74 -9.85
N GLY A 175 -3.18 -2.47 -8.66
CA GLY A 175 -3.53 -1.29 -7.84
C GLY A 175 -2.97 0.05 -8.36
N ILE A 176 -1.87 0.02 -9.12
CA ILE A 176 -1.20 1.21 -9.67
C ILE A 176 -2.13 2.09 -10.51
N PRO A 177 -2.82 1.59 -11.55
CA PRO A 177 -3.72 2.43 -12.36
C PRO A 177 -4.85 3.03 -11.51
N GLY A 178 -5.36 2.32 -10.51
CA GLY A 178 -6.39 2.85 -9.60
C GLY A 178 -5.93 4.09 -8.83
N SER A 179 -4.69 4.08 -8.32
CA SER A 179 -4.11 5.21 -7.59
C SER A 179 -3.88 6.46 -8.45
N LEU A 180 -3.56 6.28 -9.73
CA LEU A 180 -3.34 7.39 -10.67
C LEU A 180 -4.67 7.96 -11.22
N LEU A 181 -5.64 7.08 -11.50
CA LEU A 181 -6.95 7.46 -11.98
C LEU A 181 -7.71 8.28 -10.93
N ILE A 182 -7.70 7.86 -9.65
CA ILE A 182 -8.41 8.59 -8.60
C ILE A 182 -7.81 9.99 -8.37
N GLY A 183 -6.49 10.15 -8.49
CA GLY A 183 -5.82 11.45 -8.42
C GLY A 183 -6.25 12.37 -9.57
N SER A 184 -6.34 11.82 -10.79
CA SER A 184 -6.76 12.55 -12.00
C SER A 184 -8.23 12.94 -11.97
N VAL A 185 -9.11 12.04 -11.52
CA VAL A 185 -10.55 12.29 -11.36
C VAL A 185 -10.80 13.32 -10.27
N SER A 186 -10.10 13.23 -9.14
CA SER A 186 -10.21 14.20 -8.04
C SER A 186 -9.79 15.62 -8.45
N LYS A 187 -8.89 15.75 -9.43
CA LYS A 187 -8.53 17.05 -10.03
C LYS A 187 -9.65 17.63 -10.89
N LYS A 188 -10.43 16.79 -11.59
CA LYS A 188 -11.48 17.22 -12.54
C LYS A 188 -12.84 17.46 -11.87
N TYR A 189 -13.13 16.79 -10.75
CA TYR A 189 -14.42 16.88 -10.05
C TYR A 189 -14.27 17.44 -8.62
N PRO A 190 -14.67 18.71 -8.36
CA PRO A 190 -14.56 19.31 -7.02
C PRO A 190 -15.61 18.82 -6.01
N LYS A 191 -16.46 17.84 -6.37
CA LYS A 191 -17.53 17.30 -5.51
C LYS A 191 -17.03 16.10 -4.68
N TYR A 192 -16.24 16.37 -3.65
CA TYR A 192 -15.63 15.35 -2.79
C TYR A 192 -16.61 14.33 -2.18
N LYS A 193 -17.79 14.79 -1.73
CA LYS A 193 -18.81 13.91 -1.13
C LYS A 193 -19.33 12.83 -2.09
N LEU A 194 -19.55 13.19 -3.36
CA LEU A 194 -20.05 12.23 -4.36
C LEU A 194 -18.97 11.21 -4.72
N LEU A 195 -17.72 11.67 -4.84
CA LEU A 195 -16.57 10.83 -5.13
C LEU A 195 -16.32 9.81 -4.01
N LEU A 196 -16.46 10.23 -2.76
CA LEU A 196 -16.35 9.36 -1.59
C LEU A 196 -17.47 8.30 -1.52
N ILE A 197 -18.72 8.71 -1.77
CA ILE A 197 -19.87 7.77 -1.74
C ILE A 197 -19.72 6.73 -2.85
N THR A 198 -19.39 7.18 -4.07
CA THR A 198 -19.20 6.27 -5.22
C THR A 198 -18.03 5.33 -5.01
N SER A 199 -16.89 5.79 -4.48
CA SER A 199 -15.76 4.91 -4.17
C SER A 199 -16.12 3.88 -3.10
N CYS A 200 -16.84 4.28 -2.05
CA CYS A 200 -17.27 3.37 -0.99
C CYS A 200 -18.24 2.29 -1.52
N LEU A 201 -19.21 2.68 -2.35
CA LEU A 201 -20.16 1.75 -2.96
C LEU A 201 -19.46 0.74 -3.88
N ILE A 202 -18.53 1.21 -4.72
CA ILE A 202 -17.74 0.35 -5.60
C ILE A 202 -16.89 -0.63 -4.78
N SER A 203 -16.21 -0.16 -3.74
CA SER A 203 -15.41 -1.04 -2.87
C SER A 203 -16.24 -2.13 -2.21
N VAL A 204 -17.43 -1.81 -1.70
CA VAL A 204 -18.33 -2.81 -1.10
C VAL A 204 -18.78 -3.84 -2.13
N ILE A 205 -19.19 -3.40 -3.32
CA ILE A 205 -19.60 -4.32 -4.40
C ILE A 205 -18.45 -5.23 -4.82
N CYS A 206 -17.24 -4.70 -4.97
CA CYS A 206 -16.04 -5.47 -5.31
C CYS A 206 -15.68 -6.48 -4.22
N GLN A 207 -15.75 -6.10 -2.94
CA GLN A 207 -15.46 -7.00 -1.82
C GLN A 207 -16.49 -8.12 -1.70
N LEU A 208 -17.78 -7.82 -1.87
CA LEU A 208 -18.84 -8.83 -1.89
C LEU A 208 -18.63 -9.82 -3.05
N LYS A 209 -18.32 -9.31 -4.24
CA LYS A 209 -17.98 -10.14 -5.40
C LYS A 209 -16.75 -11.01 -5.10
N ALA A 210 -15.68 -10.45 -4.55
CA ALA A 210 -14.46 -11.20 -4.23
C ALA A 210 -14.71 -12.34 -3.22
N GLN A 211 -15.52 -12.12 -2.18
CA GLN A 211 -15.87 -13.17 -1.21
C GLN A 211 -16.75 -14.26 -1.82
N THR A 212 -17.73 -13.89 -2.65
CA THR A 212 -18.53 -14.90 -3.39
C THR A 212 -17.71 -15.63 -4.45
N CYS A 213 -16.65 -14.99 -4.95
CA CYS A 213 -15.77 -15.54 -5.94
C CYS A 213 -14.63 -16.34 -5.32
N GLN A 214 -14.26 -16.23 -4.04
CA GLN A 214 -13.21 -17.09 -3.46
C GLN A 214 -13.38 -18.61 -3.70
N PRO A 215 -14.60 -19.20 -3.62
CA PRO A 215 -14.80 -20.58 -4.07
C PRO A 215 -14.70 -20.77 -5.61
N PHE A 216 -14.94 -19.73 -6.41
CA PHE A 216 -14.88 -19.74 -7.88
C PHE A 216 -13.49 -19.39 -8.46
N VAL A 217 -12.72 -18.49 -7.84
CA VAL A 217 -11.38 -18.07 -8.23
C VAL A 217 -10.41 -19.22 -8.05
N CYS A 218 -10.54 -20.07 -7.03
CA CYS A 218 -9.76 -21.31 -6.97
C CYS A 218 -10.01 -22.21 -8.19
N ILE A 219 -11.23 -22.23 -8.74
CA ILE A 219 -11.59 -23.01 -9.94
C ILE A 219 -11.12 -22.29 -11.22
N ASP A 220 -11.33 -20.98 -11.35
CA ASP A 220 -10.97 -20.21 -12.55
C ASP A 220 -9.45 -19.98 -12.67
N LEU A 221 -8.73 -19.77 -11.56
CA LEU A 221 -7.26 -19.72 -11.56
C LEU A 221 -6.69 -21.10 -11.94
N PHE A 222 -7.34 -22.19 -11.54
CA PHE A 222 -6.99 -23.56 -11.94
C PHE A 222 -7.25 -23.81 -13.44
N VAL A 223 -8.38 -23.34 -13.98
CA VAL A 223 -8.69 -23.40 -15.42
C VAL A 223 -7.73 -22.52 -16.24
N TRP A 224 -7.39 -21.33 -15.76
CA TRP A 224 -6.48 -20.42 -16.45
C TRP A 224 -5.02 -20.91 -16.41
N ILE A 225 -4.54 -21.41 -15.26
CA ILE A 225 -3.18 -21.97 -15.13
C ILE A 225 -3.04 -23.28 -15.92
N ILE A 226 -4.04 -24.16 -15.91
CA ILE A 226 -4.03 -25.36 -16.78
C ILE A 226 -4.05 -24.96 -18.26
N SER A 227 -4.82 -23.95 -18.64
CA SER A 227 -4.83 -23.44 -20.01
C SER A 227 -3.45 -22.90 -20.43
N GLN A 228 -2.76 -22.16 -19.57
CA GLN A 228 -1.40 -21.65 -19.85
C GLN A 228 -0.35 -22.78 -19.87
N CYS A 229 -0.43 -23.77 -18.97
CA CYS A 229 0.48 -24.92 -18.95
C CYS A 229 0.30 -25.84 -20.16
N ILE A 230 -0.92 -26.07 -20.64
CA ILE A 230 -1.17 -26.88 -21.84
C ILE A 230 -0.65 -26.14 -23.09
N THR A 231 -0.81 -24.82 -23.16
CA THR A 231 -0.34 -24.02 -24.30
C THR A 231 1.20 -24.00 -24.38
N SER A 232 1.89 -24.05 -23.23
CA SER A 232 3.36 -24.09 -23.18
C SER A 232 3.97 -25.49 -23.38
N ILE A 233 3.18 -26.57 -23.36
CA ILE A 233 3.63 -27.95 -23.63
C ILE A 233 3.38 -28.36 -25.09
N VAL A 234 2.52 -27.63 -25.81
CA VAL A 234 2.12 -27.92 -27.20
C VAL A 234 2.83 -26.98 -28.21
N SER A 235 3.69 -26.07 -27.75
CA SER A 235 4.60 -25.25 -28.57
C SER A 235 6.06 -25.61 -28.31
#